data_AF-W4PDU1-F1
#
_entry.id   AF-W4PDU1-F1
#
_cell.length_a   1.000
_cell.length_b   1.000
_cell.length_c   1.000
_cell.angle_alpha   90.00
_cell.angle_beta   90.00
_cell.angle_gamma   90.00
#
_symmetry.space_group_name_H-M   'P 1'
#
loop_
_entity.id
_entity.type
_entity.pdbx_description
1 polymer ?
#
loop_
_entity_poly.entity_id
_entity_poly.type
_entity_poly.pdbx_seq_one_letter_code
_entity_poly.pdbx_strand_id
1 'polypeptide(L)'
;MKPLRDRVGMPGVDFDREYNQEADYPFRKLNKYVQAVRRERRVEQACEGRRLEDILRWAAADELIVGQWPKGALFIGSNLENHPKYGGKLVYDKPSGNNLYLTGKQGDALRYILPSNPAGYEQGWKFNVKRDYLLPIRIELLERTQNQWKQNPGW
;
A
#
# COMPACT_ATOMS: atom_id res chain seq x y z
N MET A 1 7.66 14.03 -18.27
CA MET A 1 8.32 12.75 -17.95
C MET A 1 9.75 12.69 -18.47
N LYS A 2 10.02 12.99 -19.76
CA LYS A 2 11.38 12.96 -20.32
C LYS A 2 12.43 13.72 -19.47
N PRO A 3 12.23 14.98 -19.05
CA PRO A 3 13.22 15.68 -18.23
C PRO A 3 13.53 15.00 -16.89
N LEU A 4 12.52 14.37 -16.26
CA LEU A 4 12.68 13.66 -14.99
C LEU A 4 13.54 12.40 -15.17
N ARG A 5 13.28 11.62 -16.22
CA ARG A 5 14.01 10.39 -16.53
C ARG A 5 15.43 10.67 -17.03
N ASP A 6 15.60 11.67 -17.90
CA ASP A 6 16.92 12.11 -18.37
C ASP A 6 17.83 12.50 -17.19
N ARG A 7 17.29 13.23 -16.20
CA ARG A 7 18.04 13.69 -15.01
C ARG A 7 18.65 12.54 -14.21
N VAL A 8 18.03 11.35 -14.23
CA VAL A 8 18.50 10.15 -13.52
C VAL A 8 19.09 9.09 -14.46
N GLY A 9 19.35 9.44 -15.71
CA GLY A 9 19.93 8.51 -16.71
C GLY A 9 19.00 7.37 -17.13
N MET A 10 17.69 7.49 -16.89
CA MET A 10 16.71 6.47 -17.28
C MET A 10 16.35 6.61 -18.77
N PRO A 11 16.14 5.50 -19.49
CA PRO A 11 15.72 5.56 -20.88
C PRO A 11 14.37 6.27 -21.02
N GLY A 12 14.12 6.84 -22.21
CA GLY A 12 12.83 7.43 -22.55
C GLY A 12 11.67 6.46 -22.29
N VAL A 13 10.49 7.03 -21.99
CA VAL A 13 9.28 6.23 -21.77
C VAL A 13 8.86 5.58 -23.08
N ASP A 14 8.76 4.25 -23.07
CA ASP A 14 8.08 3.48 -24.12
C ASP A 14 6.73 3.04 -23.55
N PHE A 15 5.66 3.73 -23.96
CA PHE A 15 4.34 3.51 -23.39
C PHE A 15 3.76 2.13 -23.73
N ASP A 16 4.10 1.57 -24.88
CA ASP A 16 3.57 0.27 -25.32
C ASP A 16 4.29 -0.85 -24.59
N ARG A 17 5.63 -0.79 -24.54
CA ARG A 17 6.44 -1.78 -23.79
C ARG A 17 6.16 -1.76 -22.30
N GLU A 18 5.93 -0.57 -21.72
CA GLU A 18 5.73 -0.43 -20.27
C GLU A 18 4.26 -0.55 -19.83
N TYR A 19 3.31 -0.80 -20.74
CA TYR A 19 1.90 -0.97 -20.39
C TYR A 19 1.67 -2.33 -19.73
N ASN A 20 1.06 -2.34 -18.55
CA ASN A 20 0.82 -3.58 -17.81
C ASN A 20 -0.68 -3.87 -17.71
N GLN A 21 -1.06 -5.05 -18.19
CA GLN A 21 -2.42 -5.57 -18.17
C GLN A 21 -2.52 -6.94 -17.48
N GLU A 22 -1.58 -7.28 -16.61
CA GLU A 22 -1.63 -8.49 -15.78
C GLU A 22 -2.84 -8.44 -14.82
N ALA A 23 -3.39 -9.61 -14.46
CA ALA A 23 -4.62 -9.74 -13.66
C ALA A 23 -4.55 -9.01 -12.31
N ASP A 24 -3.39 -9.09 -11.69
CA ASP A 24 -3.08 -8.60 -10.36
C ASP A 24 -2.44 -7.20 -10.35
N TYR A 25 -2.21 -6.59 -11.52
CA TYR A 25 -1.63 -5.26 -11.61
C TYR A 25 -2.68 -4.16 -11.33
N PRO A 26 -2.48 -3.32 -10.30
CA PRO A 26 -3.37 -2.19 -10.03
C PRO A 26 -3.43 -1.26 -11.23
N PHE A 27 -4.60 -0.73 -11.55
CA PHE A 27 -4.84 0.13 -12.72
C PHE A 27 -4.71 -0.53 -14.10
N ARG A 28 -4.70 -1.87 -14.20
CA ARG A 28 -4.69 -2.62 -15.49
C ARG A 28 -5.75 -2.18 -16.52
N LYS A 29 -6.83 -1.53 -16.07
CA LYS A 29 -7.94 -1.02 -16.91
C LYS A 29 -7.76 0.43 -17.37
N LEU A 30 -6.80 1.17 -16.80
CA LEU A 30 -6.49 2.54 -17.23
C LEU A 30 -5.68 2.53 -18.52
N ASN A 31 -5.73 3.61 -19.29
CA ASN A 31 -4.89 3.75 -20.47
C ASN A 31 -3.39 3.77 -20.09
N LYS A 32 -2.54 3.35 -21.05
CA LYS A 32 -1.09 3.24 -20.88
C LYS A 32 -0.40 4.53 -20.41
N TYR A 33 -0.89 5.68 -20.87
CA TYR A 33 -0.31 6.99 -20.53
C TYR A 33 -0.55 7.34 -19.06
N VAL A 34 -1.76 7.12 -18.54
CA VAL A 34 -2.12 7.37 -17.14
C VAL A 34 -1.37 6.41 -16.23
N GLN A 35 -1.26 5.12 -16.58
CA GLN A 35 -0.45 4.18 -15.82
C GLN A 35 1.01 4.65 -15.70
N ALA A 36 1.63 5.04 -16.83
CA ALA A 36 3.01 5.53 -16.84
C ALA A 36 3.17 6.77 -15.95
N VAL A 37 2.30 7.77 -16.09
CA VAL A 37 2.35 8.99 -15.28
C VAL A 37 2.16 8.68 -13.78
N ARG A 38 1.22 7.80 -13.42
CA ARG A 38 1.00 7.42 -12.02
C ARG A 38 2.19 6.66 -11.43
N ARG A 39 2.87 5.80 -12.21
CA ARG A 39 4.11 5.12 -11.78
C ARG A 39 5.26 6.11 -11.60
N GLU A 40 5.53 6.95 -12.60
CA GLU A 40 6.61 7.94 -12.54
C GLU A 40 6.44 8.85 -11.34
N ARG A 41 5.22 9.34 -11.09
CA ARG A 41 4.93 10.18 -9.91
C ARG A 41 5.17 9.45 -8.59
N ARG A 42 4.81 8.16 -8.51
CA ARG A 42 5.04 7.35 -7.31
C ARG A 42 6.54 7.22 -6.99
N VAL A 43 7.38 7.10 -8.02
CA VAL A 43 8.84 6.97 -7.87
C VAL A 43 9.47 8.32 -7.55
N GLU A 44 9.16 9.34 -8.35
CA GLU A 44 9.74 10.69 -8.23
C GLU A 44 9.45 11.33 -6.86
N GLN A 45 8.25 11.12 -6.30
CA GLN A 45 7.81 11.75 -5.04
C GLN A 45 7.71 10.76 -3.88
N ALA A 46 8.46 9.67 -3.95
CA ALA A 46 8.51 8.68 -2.87
C ALA A 46 8.99 9.34 -1.57
N CYS A 47 8.34 9.03 -0.45
CA CYS A 47 8.66 9.58 0.87
C CYS A 47 8.51 11.12 1.03
N GLU A 48 7.83 11.80 0.10
CA GLU A 48 7.55 13.25 0.17
C GLU A 48 6.13 13.59 0.65
N GLY A 49 5.44 12.65 1.31
CA GLY A 49 4.07 12.86 1.80
C GLY A 49 2.98 12.87 0.70
N ARG A 50 3.34 12.64 -0.58
CA ARG A 50 2.40 12.72 -1.71
C ARG A 50 1.55 11.49 -1.95
N ARG A 51 1.99 10.32 -1.49
CA ARG A 51 1.37 9.05 -1.89
C ARG A 51 -0.08 8.93 -1.41
N LEU A 52 -0.39 9.37 -0.19
CA LEU A 52 -1.75 9.33 0.32
C LEU A 52 -2.66 10.27 -0.48
N GLU A 53 -2.26 11.54 -0.65
CA GLU A 53 -3.00 12.53 -1.43
C GLU A 53 -3.27 12.05 -2.86
N ASP A 54 -2.29 11.41 -3.50
CA ASP A 54 -2.44 10.82 -4.83
C ASP A 54 -3.48 9.70 -4.86
N ILE A 55 -3.47 8.78 -3.88
CA ILE A 55 -4.48 7.71 -3.81
C ILE A 55 -5.88 8.30 -3.61
N LEU A 56 -6.01 9.29 -2.72
CA LEU A 56 -7.30 9.91 -2.40
C LEU A 56 -7.87 10.67 -3.61
N ARG A 57 -7.09 11.54 -4.25
CA ARG A 57 -7.56 12.34 -5.40
C ARG A 57 -7.80 11.50 -6.65
N TRP A 58 -7.17 10.33 -6.75
CA TRP A 58 -7.44 9.36 -7.82
C TRP A 58 -8.63 8.45 -7.54
N ALA A 59 -9.24 8.56 -6.35
CA ALA A 59 -10.29 7.67 -5.88
C ALA A 59 -9.90 6.19 -6.02
N ALA A 60 -8.67 5.85 -5.65
CA ALA A 60 -8.05 4.55 -5.91
C ALA A 60 -7.80 3.70 -4.66
N ALA A 61 -8.48 3.99 -3.55
CA ALA A 61 -8.26 3.28 -2.29
C ALA A 61 -8.78 1.84 -2.35
N ASP A 62 -9.82 1.57 -3.13
CA ASP A 62 -10.33 0.22 -3.43
C ASP A 62 -9.27 -0.65 -4.13
N GLU A 63 -8.48 -0.06 -5.02
CA GLU A 63 -7.41 -0.77 -5.73
C GLU A 63 -6.10 -0.88 -4.92
N LEU A 64 -5.75 0.15 -4.13
CA LEU A 64 -4.41 0.30 -3.55
C LEU A 64 -4.33 0.15 -2.02
N ILE A 65 -5.45 0.18 -1.31
CA ILE A 65 -5.49 0.09 0.16
C ILE A 65 -6.37 -1.08 0.58
N VAL A 66 -7.62 -1.13 0.12
CA VAL A 66 -8.58 -2.16 0.56
C VAL A 66 -8.06 -3.54 0.18
N GLY A 67 -7.89 -4.39 1.20
CA GLY A 67 -7.42 -5.76 1.01
C GLY A 67 -5.94 -5.87 0.66
N GLN A 68 -5.24 -4.75 0.54
CA GLN A 68 -3.81 -4.73 0.25
C GLN A 68 -3.01 -4.82 1.54
N TRP A 69 -1.85 -5.46 1.48
CA TRP A 69 -0.93 -5.52 2.61
C TRP A 69 0.50 -5.32 2.10
N PRO A 70 1.31 -4.48 2.77
CA PRO A 70 2.70 -4.28 2.37
C PRO A 70 3.47 -5.59 2.52
N LYS A 71 4.24 -5.92 1.47
CA LYS A 71 5.11 -7.10 1.43
C LYS A 71 6.56 -6.64 1.49
N GLY A 72 7.36 -7.34 2.27
CA GLY A 72 8.82 -7.17 2.35
C GLY A 72 9.53 -8.08 1.35
N ALA A 73 10.73 -8.52 1.73
CA ALA A 73 11.54 -9.40 0.89
C ALA A 73 10.89 -10.79 0.70
N LEU A 74 11.20 -11.45 -0.41
CA LEU A 74 10.87 -12.85 -0.63
C LEU A 74 11.55 -13.71 0.45
N PHE A 75 10.78 -14.57 1.09
CA PHE A 75 11.25 -15.49 2.11
C PHE A 75 11.61 -16.83 1.49
N ILE A 76 12.89 -17.16 1.51
CA ILE A 76 13.45 -18.43 1.01
C ILE A 76 14.05 -19.30 2.12
N GLY A 77 13.94 -18.84 3.38
CA GLY A 77 14.61 -19.42 4.54
C GLY A 77 15.17 -18.34 5.45
N SER A 78 15.74 -18.76 6.58
CA SER A 78 16.41 -17.87 7.52
C SER A 78 17.68 -18.51 8.07
N ASN A 79 18.58 -17.66 8.54
CA ASN A 79 19.74 -18.00 9.38
C ASN A 79 19.73 -17.14 10.66
N LEU A 80 18.55 -16.60 11.03
CA LEU A 80 18.35 -15.66 12.12
C LEU A 80 17.86 -16.34 13.41
N GLU A 81 17.95 -17.67 13.50
CA GLU A 81 17.43 -18.48 14.61
C GLU A 81 17.95 -17.98 15.97
N ASN A 82 19.21 -17.55 16.01
CA ASN A 82 19.89 -17.06 17.22
C ASN A 82 20.02 -15.53 17.28
N HIS A 83 19.39 -14.80 16.36
CA HIS A 83 19.59 -13.35 16.26
C HIS A 83 18.92 -12.60 17.45
N PRO A 84 19.60 -11.63 18.10
CA PRO A 84 19.08 -10.93 19.29
C PRO A 84 17.72 -10.25 19.08
N LYS A 85 17.45 -9.74 17.88
CA LYS A 85 16.14 -9.15 17.50
C LYS A 85 14.95 -10.10 17.74
N TYR A 86 15.18 -11.41 17.68
CA TYR A 86 14.15 -12.43 17.92
C TYR A 86 14.30 -13.10 19.29
N GLY A 87 15.03 -12.48 20.23
CA GLY A 87 15.24 -13.04 21.57
C GLY A 87 16.02 -14.35 21.57
N GLY A 88 16.89 -14.56 20.56
CA GLY A 88 17.64 -15.81 20.40
C GLY A 88 16.78 -17.00 19.94
N LYS A 89 15.53 -16.75 19.51
CA LYS A 89 14.66 -17.79 18.96
C LYS A 89 13.72 -17.23 17.90
N LEU A 90 14.01 -17.51 16.63
CA LEU A 90 13.10 -17.22 15.53
C LEU A 90 11.90 -18.20 15.53
N VAL A 91 10.69 -17.66 15.43
CA VAL A 91 9.44 -18.43 15.36
C VAL A 91 8.56 -17.87 14.25
N TYR A 92 8.28 -18.70 13.24
CA TYR A 92 7.36 -18.42 12.14
C TYR A 92 6.59 -19.71 11.79
N ASP A 93 5.53 -19.57 11.00
CA ASP A 93 4.66 -20.68 10.56
C ASP A 93 4.06 -21.52 11.69
N LYS A 94 3.92 -20.95 12.90
CA LYS A 94 3.16 -21.57 13.99
C LYS A 94 1.74 -21.01 14.05
N PRO A 95 0.77 -21.75 14.63
CA PRO A 95 -0.59 -21.26 14.84
C PRO A 95 -0.66 -19.99 15.70
N SER A 96 0.28 -19.82 16.64
CA SER A 96 0.39 -18.66 17.52
C SER A 96 1.83 -18.44 17.96
N GLY A 97 2.14 -17.27 18.51
CA GLY A 97 3.47 -16.96 19.06
C GLY A 97 4.57 -16.70 18.03
N ASN A 98 4.21 -16.46 16.77
CA ASN A 98 5.17 -16.06 15.74
C ASN A 98 5.77 -14.69 16.05
N ASN A 99 7.07 -14.54 15.82
CA ASN A 99 7.80 -13.26 15.89
C ASN A 99 8.36 -12.84 14.51
N LEU A 100 8.18 -13.67 13.49
CA LEU A 100 8.30 -13.34 12.07
C LEU A 100 7.00 -13.77 11.37
N TYR A 101 6.47 -12.91 10.52
CA TYR A 101 5.20 -13.13 9.84
C TYR A 101 5.43 -13.17 8.33
N LEU A 102 4.73 -14.07 7.64
CA LEU A 102 4.90 -14.33 6.22
C LEU A 102 3.54 -14.27 5.51
N THR A 103 3.52 -13.87 4.24
CA THR A 103 2.34 -14.04 3.40
C THR A 103 2.08 -15.52 3.10
N GLY A 104 0.82 -15.83 2.77
CA GLY A 104 0.44 -17.16 2.30
C GLY A 104 0.57 -18.23 3.39
N LYS A 105 0.49 -19.49 2.96
CA LYS A 105 0.59 -20.68 3.80
C LYS A 105 1.95 -21.36 3.60
N GLN A 106 2.34 -22.18 4.56
CA GLN A 106 3.52 -23.04 4.42
C GLN A 106 3.33 -23.95 3.19
N GLY A 107 4.31 -23.92 2.28
CA GLY A 107 4.28 -24.66 1.01
C GLY A 107 3.92 -23.83 -0.23
N ASP A 108 3.44 -22.60 -0.06
CA ASP A 108 3.20 -21.70 -1.20
C ASP A 108 4.51 -21.37 -1.93
N ALA A 109 4.48 -21.32 -3.26
CA ALA A 109 5.66 -21.10 -4.10
C ALA A 109 6.37 -19.76 -3.85
N LEU A 110 5.61 -18.71 -3.53
CA LEU A 110 6.13 -17.38 -3.23
C LEU A 110 5.53 -16.87 -1.93
N ARG A 111 6.41 -16.60 -0.96
CA ARG A 111 6.04 -16.05 0.34
C ARG A 111 6.93 -14.87 0.66
N TYR A 112 6.35 -13.81 1.20
CA TYR A 112 7.05 -12.57 1.50
C TYR A 112 6.99 -12.29 2.98
N ILE A 113 8.04 -11.70 3.52
CA ILE A 113 8.06 -11.24 4.91
C ILE A 113 7.06 -10.10 5.08
N LEU A 114 6.22 -10.18 6.11
CA LEU A 114 5.34 -9.08 6.49
C LEU A 114 6.10 -8.11 7.41
N PRO A 115 5.98 -6.79 7.19
CA PRO A 115 6.69 -5.80 7.99
C PRO A 115 6.16 -5.67 9.43
N SER A 116 4.95 -6.15 9.70
CA SER A 116 4.29 -6.10 11.01
C SER A 116 3.36 -7.30 11.21
N ASN A 117 2.96 -7.54 12.46
CA ASN A 117 1.95 -8.54 12.80
C ASN A 117 0.63 -8.23 12.08
N PRO A 118 0.08 -9.16 11.27
CA PRO A 118 -1.17 -8.93 10.54
C PRO A 118 -2.43 -9.17 11.38
N ALA A 119 -2.33 -9.49 12.66
CA ALA A 119 -3.49 -9.74 13.53
C ALA A 119 -4.52 -8.59 13.47
N GLY A 120 -5.79 -8.94 13.22
CA GLY A 120 -6.89 -7.98 13.02
C GLY A 120 -7.00 -7.39 11.62
N TYR A 121 -6.01 -7.64 10.76
CA TYR A 121 -5.95 -7.19 9.36
C TYR A 121 -5.42 -8.30 8.44
N GLU A 122 -5.77 -9.55 8.74
CA GLU A 122 -5.30 -10.74 8.00
C GLU A 122 -5.71 -10.70 6.52
N GLN A 123 -6.82 -10.01 6.24
CA GLN A 123 -7.34 -9.78 4.90
C GLN A 123 -6.80 -8.50 4.24
N GLY A 124 -5.78 -7.86 4.82
CA GLY A 124 -5.24 -6.59 4.34
C GLY A 124 -5.81 -5.36 5.05
N TRP A 125 -5.30 -4.19 4.66
CA TRP A 125 -5.72 -2.90 5.17
C TRP A 125 -7.20 -2.63 4.87
N LYS A 126 -7.83 -1.89 5.78
CA LYS A 126 -9.23 -1.48 5.67
C LYS A 126 -9.29 -0.02 5.25
N PHE A 127 -10.28 0.31 4.44
CA PHE A 127 -10.61 1.67 4.05
C PHE A 127 -12.09 1.69 3.63
N ASN A 128 -12.88 2.57 4.22
CA ASN A 128 -14.26 2.78 3.82
C ASN A 128 -14.29 3.78 2.66
N VAL A 129 -14.46 3.26 1.45
CA VAL A 129 -14.48 4.05 0.20
C VAL A 129 -15.61 5.09 0.12
N LYS A 130 -16.58 5.07 1.04
CA LYS A 130 -17.65 6.07 1.12
C LYS A 130 -17.43 7.13 2.21
N ARG A 131 -16.37 7.02 3.01
CA ARG A 131 -16.13 7.86 4.20
C ARG A 131 -14.69 8.34 4.33
N ASP A 132 -13.72 7.42 4.24
CA ASP A 132 -12.34 7.64 4.65
C ASP A 132 -11.52 8.52 3.68
N TYR A 133 -12.13 8.96 2.57
CA TYR A 133 -11.54 9.96 1.68
C TYR A 133 -11.47 11.35 2.31
N LEU A 134 -12.29 11.63 3.32
CA LEU A 134 -12.32 12.88 4.05
C LEU A 134 -12.19 12.61 5.55
N LEU A 135 -11.43 13.46 6.24
CA LEU A 135 -11.37 13.44 7.70
C LEU A 135 -12.70 13.95 8.29
N PRO A 136 -13.11 13.49 9.48
CA PRO A 136 -14.29 14.02 10.13
C PRO A 136 -14.10 15.49 10.50
N ILE A 137 -15.15 16.28 10.37
CA ILE A 137 -15.21 17.61 10.98
C ILE A 137 -15.30 17.41 12.49
N ARG A 138 -14.49 18.16 13.24
CA ARG A 138 -14.50 18.12 14.71
C ARG A 138 -15.89 18.51 15.23
N ILE A 139 -16.43 17.73 16.17
CA ILE A 139 -17.78 17.91 16.72
C ILE A 139 -17.98 19.32 17.29
N GLU A 140 -16.99 19.84 18.02
CA GLU A 140 -17.00 21.20 18.58
C GLU A 140 -17.22 22.30 17.52
N LEU A 141 -16.73 22.11 16.29
CA LEU A 141 -16.95 23.10 15.22
C LEU A 141 -18.40 23.08 14.72
N LEU A 142 -19.01 21.89 14.64
CA LEU A 142 -20.41 21.75 14.28
C LEU A 142 -21.30 22.45 15.31
N GLU A 143 -21.04 22.22 16.60
CA GLU A 143 -21.73 22.87 17.72
C GLU A 143 -21.58 24.39 17.70
N ARG A 144 -20.36 24.91 17.50
CA ARG A 144 -20.08 26.35 17.42
C ARG A 144 -20.78 27.03 16.24
N THR A 145 -21.03 26.30 15.16
CA THR A 145 -21.78 26.80 14.00
C THR A 145 -23.30 26.63 14.17
N GLN A 146 -23.77 26.25 15.35
CA GLN A 146 -25.19 25.92 15.59
C GLN A 146 -25.72 24.87 14.59
N ASN A 147 -24.88 23.89 14.23
CA ASN A 147 -25.16 22.84 13.24
C ASN A 147 -25.56 23.34 11.84
N GLN A 148 -25.14 24.56 11.47
CA GLN A 148 -25.26 25.02 10.09
C GLN A 148 -24.31 24.26 9.15
N TRP A 149 -23.16 23.82 9.67
CA TRP A 149 -22.27 22.90 8.98
C TRP A 149 -22.75 21.46 9.16
N LYS A 150 -22.67 20.67 8.09
CA LYS A 150 -22.98 19.24 8.11
C LYS A 150 -21.69 18.44 8.11
N GLN A 151 -21.71 17.28 8.76
CA GLN A 151 -20.59 16.35 8.77
C GLN A 151 -20.27 15.82 7.36
N ASN A 152 -19.01 15.45 7.13
CA ASN A 152 -18.58 14.75 5.95
C ASN A 152 -19.30 13.39 5.80
N PRO A 153 -19.57 12.93 4.57
CA PRO A 153 -20.35 11.71 4.35
C PRO A 153 -19.79 10.49 5.11
N GLY A 154 -20.68 9.77 5.80
CA GLY A 154 -20.38 8.52 6.48
C GLY A 154 -19.73 8.63 7.87
N TRP A 155 -19.46 9.85 8.34
CA TRP A 155 -19.01 10.15 9.71
C TRP A 155 -20.17 10.52 10.64
#